data_AF-A0A2G2DPX0-F1
#
_entry.id   AF-A0A2G2DPX0-F1
#
_cell.length_a   1.000
_cell.length_b   1.000
_cell.length_c   1.000
_cell.angle_alpha   90.00
_cell.angle_beta   90.00
_cell.angle_gamma   90.00
#
_symmetry.space_group_name_H-M   'P 1'
#
loop_
_entity.id
_entity.type
_entity.pdbx_description
1 polymer ?
#
loop_
_entity_poly.entity_id
_entity_poly.type
_entity_poly.pdbx_seq_one_letter_code
_entity_poly.pdbx_strand_id
1 'polypeptide(L)'
;MSFKKHKQLLNHELDQFNTLLGEILPRYVLLVRKDDCSAQELTELGEIEHYLIEVNSKIANIKNRLDQDLFGETMDLYYKVKAEAEKGNVKAKKKFEQLKASLHASIKGDMFFNWN
;
A
#
# COMPACT_ATOMS: atom_id res chain seq x y z
N MET A 1 -6.40 -7.95 -18.14
CA MET A 1 -7.16 -8.57 -17.04
C MET A 1 -6.68 -7.94 -15.74
N SER A 2 -7.58 -7.59 -14.82
CA SER A 2 -7.98 -6.18 -14.68
C SER A 2 -7.38 -5.68 -13.38
N PHE A 3 -6.57 -4.61 -13.39
CA PHE A 3 -6.08 -3.93 -12.17
C PHE A 3 -7.19 -3.74 -11.12
N LYS A 4 -8.42 -3.50 -11.59
CA LYS A 4 -9.62 -3.43 -10.76
C LYS A 4 -9.89 -4.71 -9.94
N LYS A 5 -9.70 -5.90 -10.52
CA LYS A 5 -9.84 -7.18 -9.80
C LYS A 5 -8.71 -7.36 -8.78
N HIS A 6 -7.48 -6.98 -9.14
CA HIS A 6 -6.32 -7.10 -8.26
C HIS A 6 -6.44 -6.16 -7.05
N LYS A 7 -6.83 -4.91 -7.31
CA LYS A 7 -7.14 -3.92 -6.27
C LYS A 7 -8.28 -4.36 -5.35
N GLN A 8 -9.31 -5.02 -5.88
CA GLN A 8 -10.40 -5.56 -5.07
C GLN A 8 -9.92 -6.66 -4.11
N LEU A 9 -9.05 -7.56 -4.57
CA LEU A 9 -8.46 -8.59 -3.72
C LEU A 9 -7.59 -7.99 -2.62
N LEU A 10 -6.72 -7.03 -2.96
CA LEU A 10 -5.85 -6.37 -2.00
C LEU A 10 -6.63 -5.56 -0.95
N ASN A 11 -7.72 -4.89 -1.36
CA ASN A 11 -8.61 -4.23 -0.43
C ASN A 11 -9.30 -5.22 0.52
N HIS A 12 -9.72 -6.38 0.00
CA HIS A 12 -10.34 -7.41 0.83
C HIS A 12 -9.37 -7.97 1.88
N GLU A 13 -8.11 -8.22 1.50
CA GLU A 13 -7.06 -8.64 2.43
C GLU A 13 -6.80 -7.58 3.51
N LEU A 14 -6.74 -6.29 3.13
CA LEU A 14 -6.58 -5.19 4.10
C LEU A 14 -7.77 -5.09 5.07
N ASP A 15 -9.00 -5.25 4.57
CA ASP A 15 -10.20 -5.24 5.41
C ASP A 15 -10.18 -6.39 6.43
N GLN A 16 -9.76 -7.60 6.01
CA GLN A 16 -9.58 -8.73 6.92
C GLN A 16 -8.54 -8.43 8.00
N PHE A 17 -7.40 -7.81 7.65
CA PHE A 17 -6.41 -7.40 8.64
C PHE A 17 -6.96 -6.34 9.60
N ASN A 18 -7.72 -5.37 9.12
CA ASN A 18 -8.34 -4.35 9.99
C ASN A 18 -9.29 -4.98 11.01
N THR A 19 -10.08 -5.96 10.61
CA THR A 19 -10.96 -6.69 11.54
C THR A 19 -10.15 -7.45 12.58
N LEU A 20 -9.16 -8.23 12.16
CA LEU A 20 -8.29 -9.01 13.05
C LEU A 20 -7.51 -8.13 14.02
N LEU A 21 -6.94 -7.02 13.55
CA LEU A 21 -6.26 -6.04 14.39
C LEU A 21 -7.22 -5.38 15.37
N GLY A 22 -8.47 -5.11 14.97
CA GLY A 22 -9.51 -4.59 15.85
C GLY A 22 -9.83 -5.50 17.04
N GLU A 23 -9.66 -6.81 16.87
CA GLU A 23 -9.87 -7.81 17.93
C GLU A 23 -8.62 -8.02 18.79
N ILE A 24 -7.44 -8.03 18.16
CA ILE A 24 -6.18 -8.42 18.81
C ILE A 24 -5.49 -7.24 19.52
N LEU A 25 -5.55 -6.02 18.96
CA LEU A 25 -4.91 -4.85 19.57
C LEU A 25 -5.43 -4.51 20.97
N PRO A 26 -6.74 -4.57 21.27
CA PRO A 26 -7.23 -4.34 22.62
C PRO A 26 -6.63 -5.32 23.63
N ARG A 27 -6.50 -6.60 23.26
CA ARG A 27 -5.91 -7.64 24.11
C ARG A 27 -4.42 -7.37 24.34
N TYR A 28 -3.69 -7.06 23.27
CA TYR A 28 -2.29 -6.66 23.34
C TYR A 28 -2.08 -5.50 24.33
N VAL A 29 -2.84 -4.40 24.16
CA VAL A 29 -2.72 -3.21 25.03
C VAL A 29 -3.04 -3.55 26.49
N LEU A 30 -4.01 -4.44 26.73
CA LEU A 30 -4.36 -4.90 28.06
C LEU A 30 -3.20 -5.66 28.72
N LEU A 31 -2.58 -6.59 27.99
CA LEU A 31 -1.47 -7.41 28.47
C LEU A 31 -0.20 -6.58 28.69
N VAL A 32 0.11 -5.64 27.79
CA VAL A 32 1.29 -4.75 27.92
C VAL A 32 1.18 -3.83 29.13
N ARG A 33 -0.02 -3.38 29.48
CA ARG A 33 -0.25 -2.46 30.60
C ARG A 33 -0.36 -3.15 31.96
N LYS A 34 -0.36 -4.48 31.99
CA LYS A 34 -0.53 -5.24 33.22
C LYS A 34 0.84 -5.42 33.87
N ASP A 35 0.98 -4.95 35.11
CA ASP A 35 2.26 -5.03 35.85
C ASP A 35 2.60 -6.48 36.27
N ASP A 36 1.59 -7.31 36.56
CA ASP A 36 1.73 -8.71 36.95
C ASP A 36 1.15 -9.66 35.90
N CYS A 37 1.93 -10.00 34.88
CA CYS A 37 1.58 -11.02 33.89
C CYS A 37 1.98 -12.42 34.37
N SER A 38 1.06 -13.37 34.26
CA SER A 38 1.37 -14.79 34.45
C SER A 38 2.24 -15.34 33.31
N ALA A 39 2.89 -16.49 33.53
CA ALA A 39 3.69 -17.14 32.48
C ALA A 39 2.88 -17.46 31.20
N GLN A 40 1.58 -17.78 31.35
CA GLN A 40 0.68 -17.97 30.22
C GLN A 40 0.41 -16.66 29.47
N GLU A 41 0.14 -15.57 30.20
CA GLU A 41 -0.10 -14.25 29.61
C GLU A 41 1.14 -13.67 28.91
N LEU A 42 2.35 -13.95 29.43
CA LEU A 42 3.60 -13.60 28.75
C LEU A 42 3.80 -14.38 27.45
N THR A 43 3.40 -15.65 27.42
CA THR A 43 3.44 -16.46 26.20
C THR A 43 2.44 -15.92 25.17
N GLU A 44 1.21 -15.63 25.60
CA GLU A 44 0.17 -15.00 24.78
C GLU A 44 0.63 -13.65 24.22
N LEU A 45 1.29 -12.81 25.04
CA LEU A 45 1.83 -11.53 24.60
C LEU A 45 2.86 -11.70 23.47
N GLY A 46 3.79 -12.64 23.61
CA GLY A 46 4.79 -12.94 22.58
C GLY A 46 4.18 -13.48 21.29
N GLU A 47 3.14 -14.32 21.38
CA GLU A 47 2.39 -14.79 20.21
C GLU A 47 1.69 -13.63 19.48
N ILE A 48 1.06 -12.73 20.24
CA ILE A 48 0.42 -11.54 19.69
C ILE A 48 1.45 -10.61 19.03
N GLU A 49 2.60 -10.36 19.65
CA GLU A 49 3.67 -9.56 19.06
C GLU A 49 4.18 -10.16 17.75
N HIS A 50 4.42 -11.47 17.74
CA HIS A 50 4.89 -12.15 16.53
C HIS A 50 3.87 -12.02 15.39
N TYR A 51 2.58 -12.21 15.71
CA TYR A 51 1.50 -12.03 14.77
C TYR A 51 1.42 -10.59 14.23
N LEU A 52 1.53 -9.58 15.09
CA LEU A 52 1.51 -8.16 14.68
C LEU A 52 2.67 -7.82 13.73
N ILE A 53 3.86 -8.38 13.96
CA ILE A 53 5.02 -8.22 13.07
C ILE A 53 4.75 -8.85 11.70
N GLU A 54 4.14 -10.03 11.66
CA GLU A 54 3.79 -10.71 10.42
C GLU A 54 2.74 -9.91 9.63
N VAL A 55 1.70 -9.41 10.30
CA VAL A 55 0.67 -8.57 9.68
C VAL A 55 1.27 -7.28 9.11
N ASN A 56 2.16 -6.62 9.85
CA ASN A 56 2.84 -5.43 9.36
C ASN A 56 3.65 -5.71 8.09
N SER A 57 4.35 -6.85 8.06
CA SER A 57 5.13 -7.29 6.88
C SER A 57 4.21 -7.57 5.67
N LYS A 58 3.04 -8.19 5.89
CA LYS A 58 2.04 -8.43 4.84
C LYS A 58 1.44 -7.12 4.30
N ILE A 59 1.13 -6.16 5.18
CA ILE A 59 0.63 -4.84 4.79
C ILE A 59 1.67 -4.09 3.94
N ALA A 60 2.95 -4.13 4.34
CA ALA A 60 4.03 -3.52 3.57
C ALA A 60 4.15 -4.13 2.16
N ASN A 61 4.05 -5.46 2.04
CA ASN A 61 4.07 -6.14 0.74
C ASN A 61 2.87 -5.77 -0.14
N ILE A 62 1.66 -5.68 0.44
CA ILE A 62 0.45 -5.23 -0.28
C ILE A 62 0.65 -3.80 -0.80
N LYS A 63 1.17 -2.91 0.04
CA LYS A 63 1.47 -1.53 -0.33
C LYS A 63 2.46 -1.46 -1.50
N ASN A 64 3.58 -2.18 -1.41
CA ASN A 64 4.59 -2.22 -2.48
C ASN A 64 4.00 -2.70 -3.81
N ARG A 65 3.12 -3.71 -3.78
CA ARG A 65 2.44 -4.21 -5.00
C ARG A 65 1.47 -3.17 -5.57
N LEU A 66 0.71 -2.47 -4.73
CA LEU A 66 -0.18 -1.39 -5.16
C LEU A 66 0.62 -0.23 -5.78
N ASP A 67 1.74 0.13 -5.19
CA ASP A 67 2.61 1.20 -5.68
C ASP A 67 3.23 0.82 -7.05
N GLN A 68 3.68 -0.43 -7.21
CA GLN A 68 4.18 -0.96 -8.48
C GLN A 68 3.11 -0.98 -9.57
N ASP A 69 1.91 -1.48 -9.27
CA ASP A 69 0.80 -1.52 -10.22
C ASP A 69 0.37 -0.10 -10.65
N LEU A 70 0.25 0.82 -9.67
CA LEU A 70 -0.10 2.22 -9.92
C LEU A 70 0.96 2.91 -10.79
N PHE A 71 2.24 2.63 -10.55
CA PHE A 71 3.32 3.13 -11.39
C PHE A 71 3.20 2.62 -12.83
N GLY A 72 2.95 1.32 -13.01
CA GLY A 72 2.70 0.72 -14.32
C GLY A 72 1.57 1.41 -15.08
N GLU A 73 0.40 1.60 -14.43
CA GLU A 73 -0.73 2.30 -15.04
C GLU A 73 -0.41 3.77 -15.39
N THR A 74 0.35 4.44 -14.53
CA THR A 74 0.78 5.82 -14.75
C THR A 74 1.68 5.94 -15.98
N MET A 75 2.62 5.01 -16.16
CA MET A 75 3.50 4.95 -17.32
C MET A 75 2.74 4.63 -18.61
N ASP A 76 1.81 3.67 -18.56
CA ASP A 76 0.94 3.34 -19.69
C ASP A 76 0.11 4.55 -20.14
N LEU A 77 -0.46 5.29 -19.17
CA LEU A 77 -1.22 6.51 -19.45
C LEU A 77 -0.31 7.60 -20.03
N TYR A 78 0.89 7.78 -19.48
CA TYR A 78 1.87 8.73 -19.95
C TYR A 78 2.20 8.52 -21.44
N TYR A 79 2.53 7.29 -21.84
CA TYR A 79 2.85 7.00 -23.25
C TYR A 79 1.65 7.14 -24.19
N LYS A 80 0.45 6.73 -23.75
CA LYS A 80 -0.78 6.93 -24.54
C LYS A 80 -1.04 8.41 -24.80
N VAL A 81 -0.96 9.25 -23.76
CA VAL A 81 -1.22 10.68 -23.89
C VAL A 81 -0.10 11.39 -24.67
N LYS A 82 1.16 10.93 -24.55
CA LYS A 82 2.28 11.40 -25.37
C LYS A 82 2.04 11.19 -26.86
N ALA A 83 1.68 9.97 -27.26
CA ALA A 83 1.41 9.64 -28.66
C ALA A 83 0.27 10.48 -29.24
N GLU A 84 -0.79 10.75 -28.46
CA GLU A 84 -1.89 11.62 -28.90
C GLU A 84 -1.49 13.09 -28.97
N ALA A 85 -0.62 13.56 -28.06
CA ALA A 85 -0.08 14.92 -28.11
C ALA A 85 0.80 15.14 -29.35
N GLU A 86 1.61 14.14 -29.73
CA GLU A 86 2.46 14.16 -30.93
C GLU A 86 1.64 14.23 -32.23
N LYS A 87 0.42 13.67 -32.24
CA LYS A 87 -0.55 13.79 -33.34
C LYS A 87 -1.25 15.16 -33.41
N GLY A 88 -0.88 16.12 -32.56
CA GLY A 88 -1.42 17.48 -32.56
C GLY A 88 -2.67 17.68 -31.69
N ASN A 89 -3.07 16.71 -30.86
CA ASN A 89 -4.21 16.86 -29.97
C ASN A 89 -3.89 17.82 -28.81
N VAL A 90 -4.45 19.03 -28.86
CA VAL A 90 -4.22 20.11 -27.87
C VAL A 90 -4.63 19.70 -26.45
N LYS A 91 -5.74 18.95 -26.29
CA LYS A 91 -6.17 18.45 -24.97
C LYS A 91 -5.19 17.40 -24.44
N ALA A 92 -4.71 16.51 -25.30
CA ALA A 92 -3.69 15.52 -24.93
C ALA A 92 -2.38 16.21 -24.53
N LYS A 93 -1.96 17.27 -25.25
CA LYS A 93 -0.75 18.04 -24.93
C LYS A 93 -0.82 18.68 -23.54
N LYS A 94 -1.94 19.30 -23.18
CA LYS A 94 -2.14 19.84 -21.82
C LYS A 94 -2.10 18.75 -20.75
N LYS A 95 -2.76 17.61 -21.00
CA LYS A 95 -2.78 16.48 -20.08
C LYS A 95 -1.40 15.81 -19.94
N PHE A 96 -0.63 15.76 -21.03
CA PHE A 96 0.74 15.26 -21.03
C PHE A 96 1.65 16.09 -20.13
N GLU A 97 1.63 17.42 -20.25
CA GLU A 97 2.47 18.28 -19.41
C GLU A 97 2.09 18.18 -17.92
N GLN A 98 0.80 18.03 -17.60
CA GLN A 98 0.36 17.80 -16.22
C GLN A 98 0.85 16.45 -15.68
N LEU A 99 0.72 15.37 -16.46
CA LEU A 99 1.22 14.04 -16.10
C LEU A 99 2.73 14.03 -15.92
N LYS A 100 3.46 14.70 -16.83
CA LYS A 100 4.92 14.84 -16.78
C LYS A 100 5.37 15.59 -15.53
N ALA A 101 4.72 16.69 -15.18
CA ALA A 101 5.03 17.44 -13.96
C ALA A 101 4.75 16.61 -12.70
N SER A 102 3.61 15.91 -12.65
CA SER A 102 3.23 15.04 -11.54
C SER A 102 4.22 13.88 -11.36
N LEU A 103 4.58 13.20 -12.45
CA LEU A 103 5.55 12.09 -12.44
C LEU A 103 6.93 12.57 -11.99
N HIS A 104 7.37 13.75 -12.47
CA HIS A 104 8.66 14.30 -12.08
C HIS A 104 8.71 14.71 -10.60
N ALA A 105 7.63 15.29 -10.06
CA ALA A 105 7.53 15.59 -8.63
C ALA A 105 7.52 14.30 -7.78
N SER A 106 6.81 13.29 -8.26
CA SER A 106 6.69 11.97 -7.65
C SER A 106 8.01 11.21 -7.57
N ILE A 107 8.84 11.29 -8.62
CA ILE A 107 10.18 10.70 -8.66
C ILE A 107 11.14 11.45 -7.72
N LYS A 108 11.04 12.79 -7.66
CA LYS A 108 11.90 13.61 -6.77
C LYS A 108 11.56 13.48 -5.28
N GLY A 109 10.33 13.11 -4.96
CA GLY A 109 9.84 13.00 -3.58
C GLY A 109 9.93 11.60 -2.98
N ASP A 110 10.62 10.65 -3.63
CA ASP A 110 10.68 9.23 -3.25
C ASP A 110 9.32 8.53 -3.04
N MET A 111 8.23 9.12 -3.53
CA MET A 111 6.87 8.60 -3.29
C MET A 111 6.57 7.30 -4.05
N PHE A 112 7.40 6.94 -5.04
CA PHE A 112 7.22 5.74 -5.87
C PHE A 112 8.34 4.71 -5.72
N PHE A 113 9.43 5.06 -5.05
CA PHE A 113 10.65 4.25 -5.01
C PHE A 113 11.03 3.93 -3.57
N ASN A 114 10.28 3.03 -2.93
CA ASN A 114 10.84 2.23 -1.84
C ASN A 114 11.20 0.86 -2.43
N TRP A 115 12.37 0.77 -3.06
CA TRP A 115 13.01 -0.51 -3.39
C TRP A 115 13.77 -0.98 -2.16
N ASN A 116 13.08 -1.62 -1.23
CA ASN A 116 13.68 -2.46 -0.19
C ASN A 116 12.98 -3.82 -0.21
#